data_AF-A0A090X648-F1
#
_entry.id   AF-A0A090X648-F1
#
_cell.length_a   1.000
_cell.length_b   1.000
_cell.length_c   1.000
_cell.angle_alpha   90.00
_cell.angle_beta   90.00
_cell.angle_gamma   90.00
#
_symmetry.space_group_name_H-M   'P 1'
#
loop_
_entity.id
_entity.type
_entity.pdbx_description
1 polymer ?
#
loop_
_entity_poly.entity_id
_entity_poly.type
_entity_poly.pdbx_seq_one_letter_code
_entity_poly.pdbx_strand_id
1 'polypeptide(L)'
;MDSSSLLPLLKGENKQVHPFLMTQSGTGKQTIIIKDGWKLIIQLDKKDKTDRNRIPFALFNLSKNPIENEKDNLIKNPKFKNKVNELFQLYNETRDSGGVITRT
;
A
#
# COMPACT_ATOMS: atom_id res chain seq x y z
N MET A 1 1.58 -16.28 6.21
CA MET A 1 2.39 -16.55 5.00
C MET A 1 2.15 -15.38 4.07
N ASP A 2 3.19 -14.60 3.80
CA ASP A 2 3.08 -13.33 3.08
C ASP A 2 3.11 -13.51 1.55
N SER A 3 3.36 -14.74 1.10
CA SER A 3 3.38 -15.16 -0.30
C SER A 3 2.29 -16.19 -0.59
N SER A 4 1.77 -16.15 -1.80
CA SER A 4 0.82 -17.13 -2.33
C SER A 4 1.38 -17.73 -3.63
N SER A 5 1.09 -19.00 -3.88
CA SER A 5 1.55 -19.69 -5.10
C SER A 5 0.91 -19.11 -6.36
N LEU A 6 1.72 -18.90 -7.40
CA LEU A 6 1.26 -18.52 -8.75
C LEU A 6 0.78 -19.70 -9.59
N LEU A 7 1.02 -20.95 -9.17
CA LEU A 7 0.68 -22.14 -9.94
C LEU A 7 -0.82 -22.21 -10.34
N PRO A 8 -1.79 -21.87 -9.48
CA PRO A 8 -3.21 -21.78 -9.88
C PRO A 8 -3.43 -20.85 -11.07
N LEU A 9 -2.82 -19.66 -11.05
CA LEU A 9 -2.93 -18.70 -12.16
C LEU A 9 -2.31 -19.26 -13.44
N LEU A 10 -1.15 -19.91 -13.34
CA LEU A 10 -0.48 -20.53 -14.49
C LEU A 10 -1.28 -21.69 -15.10
N LYS A 11 -2.15 -22.33 -14.31
CA LYS A 11 -3.10 -23.36 -14.75
C LYS A 11 -4.40 -22.78 -15.33
N GLY A 12 -4.56 -21.46 -15.37
CA GLY A 12 -5.77 -20.80 -15.82
C GLY A 12 -6.87 -20.70 -14.76
N GLU A 13 -6.57 -21.02 -13.50
CA GLU A 13 -7.53 -20.84 -12.41
C GLU A 13 -7.64 -19.34 -12.06
N ASN A 14 -8.86 -18.80 -12.10
CA ASN A 14 -9.11 -17.42 -11.70
C ASN A 14 -9.22 -17.31 -10.17
N LYS A 15 -8.06 -17.28 -9.50
CA LYS A 15 -7.97 -17.15 -8.04
C LYS A 15 -7.34 -15.81 -7.69
N GLN A 16 -8.03 -14.98 -6.92
CA GLN A 16 -7.43 -13.77 -6.37
C GLN A 16 -6.36 -14.15 -5.34
N VAL A 17 -5.10 -13.91 -5.70
CA VAL A 17 -3.93 -14.40 -4.97
C VAL A 17 -3.54 -13.46 -3.80
N HIS A 18 -3.69 -12.15 -4.01
CA HIS A 18 -3.47 -11.12 -2.99
C HIS A 18 -4.53 -10.00 -3.11
N PRO A 19 -5.14 -9.54 -1.98
CA PRO A 19 -6.13 -8.47 -2.00
C PRO A 19 -5.52 -7.06 -2.20
N PHE A 20 -4.21 -6.93 -1.99
CA PHE A 20 -3.43 -5.71 -2.18
C PHE A 20 -1.94 -6.04 -2.26
N LEU A 21 -1.11 -5.08 -2.64
CA LEU A 21 0.33 -5.18 -2.69
C LEU A 21 0.98 -4.24 -1.67
N MET A 22 2.09 -4.67 -1.07
CA MET A 22 2.94 -3.82 -0.23
C MET A 22 4.39 -3.91 -0.70
N THR A 23 5.07 -2.78 -0.81
CA THR A 23 6.47 -2.73 -1.24
C THR A 23 7.25 -1.68 -0.45
N GLN A 24 8.55 -1.90 -0.25
CA GLN A 24 9.44 -0.97 0.43
C GLN A 24 10.43 -0.36 -0.56
N SER A 25 10.66 0.94 -0.47
CA SER A 25 11.70 1.69 -1.18
C SER A 25 12.88 1.94 -0.24
N GLY A 26 14.07 1.45 -0.62
CA GLY A 26 15.24 1.38 0.25
C GLY A 26 15.82 2.75 0.63
N THR A 27 16.15 3.59 -0.34
CA THR A 27 16.87 4.86 -0.09
C THR A 27 15.98 5.95 0.53
N GLY A 28 14.69 5.95 0.22
CA GLY A 28 13.74 6.92 0.75
C GLY A 28 13.26 6.62 2.17
N LYS A 29 13.49 5.40 2.70
CA LYS A 29 12.73 4.85 3.82
C LYS A 29 11.22 5.05 3.62
N GLN A 30 10.75 4.71 2.42
CA GLN A 30 9.35 4.80 2.06
C GLN A 30 8.79 3.40 1.92
N THR A 31 7.51 3.28 2.22
CA THR A 31 6.74 2.05 2.06
C THR A 31 5.46 2.39 1.35
N ILE A 32 4.91 1.41 0.64
CA ILE A 32 3.86 1.62 -0.33
C ILE A 32 2.81 0.54 -0.10
N ILE A 33 1.54 0.93 -0.14
CA ILE A 33 0.41 0.01 -0.28
C ILE A 33 -0.36 0.34 -1.56
N ILE A 34 -0.71 -0.70 -2.32
CA ILE A 34 -1.50 -0.59 -3.56
C ILE A 34 -2.72 -1.49 -3.45
N LYS A 35 -3.92 -0.92 -3.54
CA LYS A 35 -5.20 -1.63 -3.46
C LYS A 35 -6.23 -0.98 -4.38
N ASP A 36 -6.92 -1.78 -5.19
CA ASP A 36 -8.02 -1.34 -6.07
C ASP A 36 -7.68 -0.13 -6.95
N GLY A 37 -6.46 -0.11 -7.52
CA GLY A 37 -5.97 0.98 -8.37
C GLY A 37 -5.53 2.24 -7.61
N TRP A 38 -5.50 2.21 -6.27
CA TRP A 38 -4.98 3.30 -5.45
C TRP A 38 -3.63 2.95 -4.86
N LYS A 39 -2.70 3.90 -4.92
CA LYS A 39 -1.37 3.80 -4.34
C LYS A 39 -1.19 4.86 -3.26
N LEU A 40 -0.88 4.43 -2.05
CA LEU A 40 -0.46 5.30 -0.96
C LEU A 40 1.02 5.08 -0.68
N ILE A 41 1.80 6.16 -0.74
CA ILE A 41 3.19 6.20 -0.29
C ILE A 41 3.20 6.71 1.15
N ILE A 42 3.93 6.01 2.00
CA ILE A 42 4.07 6.29 3.43
C ILE A 42 5.54 6.51 3.71
N GLN A 43 5.85 7.64 4.33
CA GLN A 43 7.19 7.98 4.79
C GLN A 43 7.40 7.39 6.19
N LEU A 44 8.46 6.60 6.37
CA LEU A 44 8.94 6.25 7.70
C LEU A 44 9.78 7.41 8.22
N ASP A 45 9.62 7.76 9.50
CA ASP A 45 10.48 8.73 10.14
C ASP A 45 11.93 8.23 10.13
N LYS A 46 12.82 8.99 9.48
CA LYS A 46 14.22 8.60 9.33
C LYS A 46 14.97 8.57 10.66
N LYS A 47 14.52 9.36 11.64
CA LYS A 47 15.09 9.44 13.00
C LYS A 47 14.61 8.28 13.87
N ASP A 48 13.44 7.71 13.55
CA ASP A 48 12.93 6.51 14.20
C ASP A 48 13.71 5.28 13.71
N LYS A 49 14.21 4.50 14.67
CA LYS A 49 14.88 3.22 14.42
C LYS A 49 13.94 2.02 14.53
N THR A 50 12.68 2.24 14.92
CA THR A 50 11.67 1.19 15.12
C THR A 50 10.73 1.02 13.93
N ASP A 51 10.78 1.93 12.94
CA ASP A 51 9.88 2.00 11.78
C ASP A 51 8.39 2.04 12.16
N ARG A 52 8.08 2.58 13.34
CA ARG A 52 6.71 2.70 13.87
C ARG A 52 6.11 4.07 13.60
N ASN A 53 6.93 5.12 13.54
CA ASN A 53 6.46 6.44 13.15
C ASN A 53 6.34 6.52 11.61
N ARG A 54 5.09 6.54 11.15
CA ARG A 54 4.70 6.41 9.74
C ARG A 54 3.79 7.57 9.36
N ILE A 55 4.06 8.22 8.23
CA ILE A 55 3.36 9.43 7.82
C ILE A 55 2.88 9.26 6.37
N PRO A 56 1.58 9.40 6.07
CA PRO A 56 1.10 9.46 4.69
C PRO A 56 1.82 10.56 3.90
N PHE A 57 2.41 10.21 2.75
CA PHE A 57 3.28 11.10 1.98
C PHE A 57 2.68 11.50 0.63
N ALA A 58 2.16 10.54 -0.13
CA ALA A 58 1.54 10.79 -1.44
C ALA A 58 0.42 9.80 -1.72
N LEU A 59 -0.63 10.24 -2.42
CA LEU A 59 -1.74 9.40 -2.86
C LEU A 59 -1.96 9.55 -4.36
N PHE A 60 -2.00 8.43 -5.08
CA PHE A 60 -2.26 8.40 -6.51
C PHE A 60 -3.40 7.43 -6.86
N ASN A 61 -4.19 7.81 -7.86
CA ASN A 61 -5.13 6.91 -8.53
C ASN A 61 -4.47 6.37 -9.79
N LEU A 62 -3.97 5.13 -9.76
CA LEU A 62 -3.25 4.50 -10.87
C LEU A 62 -4.14 4.24 -12.08
N SER A 63 -5.46 4.14 -11.91
CA SER A 63 -6.40 4.03 -13.04
C SER A 63 -6.51 5.32 -13.85
N LYS A 64 -6.16 6.48 -13.26
CA LYS A 64 -6.22 7.80 -13.92
C LYS A 64 -4.84 8.42 -14.15
N ASN A 65 -3.88 8.07 -13.31
CA ASN A 65 -2.50 8.54 -13.35
C ASN A 65 -1.54 7.33 -13.23
N PRO A 66 -1.45 6.49 -14.27
CA PRO A 66 -0.65 5.26 -14.24
C PRO A 66 0.86 5.53 -14.17
N ILE A 67 1.31 6.72 -14.60
CA ILE A 67 2.72 7.14 -14.57
C ILE A 67 3.10 7.88 -13.29
N GLU A 68 2.16 8.04 -12.35
CA GLU A 68 2.38 8.68 -11.05
C GLU A 68 2.93 10.11 -11.16
N ASN A 69 2.39 10.90 -12.09
CA ASN A 69 2.72 12.31 -12.21
C ASN A 69 2.42 13.04 -10.89
N GLU A 70 3.45 13.65 -10.30
CA GLU A 70 3.38 14.36 -9.00
C GLU A 70 2.35 15.49 -8.97
N LYS A 71 2.01 16.07 -10.13
CA LYS A 71 0.96 17.10 -10.22
C LYS A 71 -0.42 16.59 -9.82
N ASP A 72 -0.64 15.28 -9.94
CA ASP A 72 -1.88 14.61 -9.59
C ASP A 72 -1.78 13.91 -8.22
N ASN A 73 -0.85 14.33 -7.35
CA ASN A 73 -0.79 13.84 -5.98
C ASN A 73 -1.99 14.36 -5.17
N LEU A 74 -2.83 13.42 -4.72
CA LEU A 74 -4.10 13.69 -4.05
C LEU A 74 -3.98 13.77 -2.52
N ILE A 75 -2.78 13.68 -1.95
CA ILE A 75 -2.58 13.60 -0.50
C ILE A 75 -3.16 14.80 0.27
N LYS A 76 -3.11 16.00 -0.32
CA LYS A 76 -3.63 17.24 0.30
C LYS A 76 -5.10 17.51 -0.04
N ASN A 77 -5.72 16.69 -0.89
CA ASN A 77 -7.09 16.91 -1.32
C ASN A 77 -8.08 16.34 -0.29
N PRO A 78 -8.91 17.18 0.36
CA PRO A 78 -9.78 16.74 1.45
C PRO A 78 -10.81 15.69 1.02
N LYS A 79 -11.20 15.66 -0.27
CA LYS A 79 -12.12 14.66 -0.82
C LYS A 79 -11.59 13.23 -0.66
N PHE A 80 -10.28 13.04 -0.63
CA PHE A 80 -9.65 11.73 -0.57
C PHE A 80 -9.14 11.35 0.82
N LYS A 81 -9.45 12.15 1.86
CA LYS A 81 -9.04 11.88 3.25
C LYS A 81 -9.45 10.49 3.72
N ASN A 82 -10.67 10.05 3.40
CA ASN A 82 -11.15 8.72 3.77
C ASN A 82 -10.34 7.61 3.09
N LYS A 83 -9.95 7.80 1.82
CA LYS A 83 -9.12 6.82 1.09
C LYS A 83 -7.70 6.75 1.66
N VAL A 84 -7.11 7.90 2.03
CA VAL A 84 -5.83 7.93 2.73
C VAL A 84 -5.92 7.14 4.04
N ASN A 85 -6.94 7.41 4.85
CA ASN A 85 -7.13 6.73 6.14
C ASN A 85 -7.32 5.22 5.97
N GLU A 86 -8.15 4.78 5.02
CA GLU A 86 -8.38 3.36 4.72
C GLU A 86 -7.07 2.64 4.38
N LEU A 87 -6.30 3.17 3.42
CA LEU A 87 -5.05 2.54 2.99
C LEU A 87 -3.98 2.59 4.08
N PHE A 88 -3.92 3.68 4.82
CA PHE A 88 -2.96 3.85 5.91
C PHE A 88 -3.25 2.90 7.07
N GLN A 89 -4.52 2.77 7.46
CA GLN A 89 -4.95 1.81 8.46
C GLN A 89 -4.64 0.38 8.02
N LEU A 90 -5.02 0.01 6.79
CA LEU A 90 -4.75 -1.33 6.25
C LEU A 90 -3.25 -1.66 6.23
N TYR A 91 -2.41 -0.69 5.84
CA TYR A 91 -0.96 -0.85 5.88
C TYR A 91 -0.47 -1.13 7.30
N ASN A 92 -0.90 -0.32 8.27
CA ASN A 92 -0.45 -0.44 9.65
C ASN A 92 -0.90 -1.76 10.28
N GLU A 93 -2.17 -2.13 10.12
CA GLU A 93 -2.71 -3.40 10.61
C GLU A 93 -1.93 -4.59 10.04
N THR A 94 -1.70 -4.60 8.73
CA THR A 94 -0.97 -5.70 8.07
C THR A 94 0.50 -5.76 8.51
N ARG A 95 1.16 -4.61 8.62
CA ARG A 95 2.57 -4.53 9.03
C ARG A 95 2.75 -4.95 10.49
N ASP A 96 1.84 -4.56 11.35
CA ASP A 96 1.94 -4.77 12.80
C ASP A 96 1.43 -6.17 13.19
N SER A 97 0.51 -6.77 12.42
CA SER A 97 0.09 -8.17 12.61
C SER A 97 1.08 -9.20 12.06
N GLY A 98 2.15 -8.77 11.37
CA GLY A 98 3.10 -9.65 10.70
C GLY A 98 2.51 -10.37 9.49
N GLY A 99 1.61 -9.72 8.75
CA GLY A 99 1.02 -10.25 7.52
C GLY A 99 -0.14 -11.23 7.71
N VAL A 100 -0.59 -11.44 8.95
CA VAL A 100 -1.80 -12.23 9.22
C VAL A 100 -3.02 -11.34 9.07
N ILE A 101 -3.71 -11.47 7.94
CA ILE A 101 -5.05 -10.91 7.75
C ILE A 101 -6.02 -12.05 8.01
N THR A 102 -6.72 -12.00 9.14
CA THR A 102 -7.83 -12.92 9.41
C THR A 102 -8.86 -12.77 8.30
N ARG A 103 -9.01 -13.80 7.47
CA ARG A 103 -10.09 -13.93 6.51
C ARG A 103 -11.35 -14.24 7.32
N THR A 104 -12.23 -13.27 7.48
CA THR A 104 -13.60 -13.48 7.97
C THR A 104 -14.49 -13.92 6.81
#